data_AF-A0A7H4MXD8-F1
#
_entry.id   AF-A0A7H4MXD8-F1
#
_cell.length_a   1.000
_cell.length_b   1.000
_cell.length_c   1.000
_cell.angle_alpha   90.00
_cell.angle_beta   90.00
_cell.angle_gamma   90.00
#
_symmetry.space_group_name_H-M   'P 1'
#
loop_
_entity.id
_entity.type
_entity.pdbx_description
1 polymer ?
#
loop_
_entity_poly.entity_id
_entity_poly.type
_entity_poly.pdbx_seq_one_letter_code
_entity_poly.pdbx_strand_id
1 'polypeptide(L)'
;MVGLGWTLISDIAPKGLGGLTGGLFNFCANLAGILTPLIIGFIVAASGNFFYALIYIGGAALLGVAAYVFILGDVKRIELSQ
;
A
#
# COMPACT_ATOMS: atom_id res chain seq x y z
N MET A 1 -11.76 11.67 -1.34
CA MET A 1 -10.76 11.46 -0.28
C MET A 1 -9.58 10.62 -0.81
N VAL A 2 -8.78 11.14 -1.76
CA VAL A 2 -7.73 10.36 -2.47
C VAL A 2 -6.31 10.86 -2.15
N GLY A 3 -6.14 11.66 -1.08
CA GLY A 3 -4.87 12.32 -0.75
C GLY A 3 -4.07 11.72 0.40
N LEU A 4 -4.67 10.89 1.27
CA LEU A 4 -4.07 10.51 2.57
C LEU A 4 -2.72 9.79 2.44
N GLY A 5 -2.57 8.90 1.45
CA GLY A 5 -1.30 8.21 1.21
C GLY A 5 -0.18 9.16 0.76
N TRP A 6 -0.51 10.15 -0.08
CA TRP A 6 0.45 11.12 -0.59
C TRP A 6 0.83 12.18 0.45
N THR A 7 -0.11 12.59 1.31
CA THR A 7 0.17 13.53 2.40
C THR A 7 1.11 12.90 3.42
N LEU A 8 0.85 11.66 3.85
CA LEU A 8 1.73 10.95 4.80
C LEU A 8 3.15 10.76 4.25
N ILE A 9 3.27 10.43 2.96
CA ILE A 9 4.59 10.21 2.35
C ILE A 9 5.34 11.53 2.18
N SER A 10 4.62 12.63 1.95
CA SER A 10 5.21 13.97 1.89
C SER A 10 5.70 14.44 3.28
N ASP A 11 5.00 14.05 4.36
CA ASP A 11 5.36 14.38 5.73
C ASP A 11 6.57 13.55 6.24
N ILE A 12 6.69 12.29 5.82
CA ILE A 12 7.81 11.40 6.19
C ILE A 12 9.04 11.62 5.28
N ALA A 13 8.86 12.12 4.07
CA ALA A 13 9.92 12.23 3.06
C ALA A 13 11.16 13.02 3.54
N PRO A 14 12.38 12.45 3.38
CA PRO A 14 13.62 13.12 3.74
C PRO A 14 13.84 14.40 2.92
N LYS A 15 14.52 15.38 3.51
CA LYS A 15 14.91 16.61 2.81
C LYS A 15 15.77 16.24 1.59
N GLY A 16 15.29 16.57 0.38
CA GLY A 16 15.99 16.28 -0.89
C GLY A 16 15.63 14.95 -1.57
N LEU A 17 14.95 14.01 -0.90
CA LEU A 17 14.61 12.68 -1.47
C LEU A 17 13.10 12.47 -1.70
N GLY A 18 12.28 13.52 -1.61
CA GLY A 18 10.83 13.46 -1.80
C GLY A 18 10.42 12.74 -3.09
N GLY A 19 11.14 12.97 -4.19
CA GLY A 19 10.90 12.31 -5.47
C GLY A 19 11.15 10.80 -5.45
N LEU A 20 12.15 10.32 -4.70
CA LEU A 20 12.44 8.88 -4.55
C LEU A 20 11.39 8.18 -3.68
N THR A 21 10.99 8.78 -2.56
CA THR A 21 9.88 8.28 -1.73
C THR A 21 8.55 8.26 -2.47
N GLY A 22 8.24 9.31 -3.24
CA GLY A 22 7.03 9.36 -4.07
C GLY A 22 7.07 8.39 -5.25
N GLY A 23 8.24 8.20 -5.87
CA GLY A 23 8.47 7.21 -6.92
C GLY A 23 8.30 5.78 -6.42
N LEU A 24 8.86 5.45 -5.25
CA LEU A 24 8.71 4.13 -4.63
C LEU A 24 7.25 3.86 -4.25
N PHE A 25 6.55 4.85 -3.70
CA PHE A 25 5.12 4.73 -3.43
C PHE A 25 4.31 4.44 -4.69
N ASN A 26 4.56 5.20 -5.76
CA ASN A 26 3.91 4.96 -7.05
C ASN A 26 4.22 3.57 -7.59
N PHE A 27 5.46 3.11 -7.47
CA PHE A 27 5.84 1.77 -7.90
C PHE A 27 5.05 0.70 -7.13
N CYS A 28 5.01 0.79 -5.79
CA CYS A 28 4.25 -0.13 -4.96
C CYS A 28 2.74 -0.06 -5.24
N ALA A 29 2.19 1.14 -5.41
CA ALA A 29 0.77 1.34 -5.69
C ALA A 29 0.36 0.78 -7.06
N ASN A 30 1.14 1.05 -8.11
CA ASN A 30 0.90 0.50 -9.45
C ASN A 30 1.09 -1.03 -9.46
N LEU A 31 2.12 -1.54 -8.77
CA LEU A 31 2.34 -2.98 -8.66
C LEU A 31 1.19 -3.67 -7.92
N ALA A 32 0.73 -3.12 -6.80
CA ALA A 32 -0.43 -3.63 -6.07
C ALA A 32 -1.71 -3.59 -6.94
N GLY A 33 -1.86 -2.54 -7.75
CA GLY A 33 -2.95 -2.40 -8.71
C GLY A 33 -2.96 -3.48 -9.79
N ILE A 34 -1.80 -4.02 -10.17
CA ILE A 34 -1.68 -5.14 -11.12
C ILE A 34 -1.84 -6.49 -10.40
N LEU A 35 -1.21 -6.65 -9.24
CA LEU A 35 -1.22 -7.92 -8.49
C LEU A 35 -2.60 -8.28 -7.95
N THR A 36 -3.37 -7.29 -7.50
CA THR A 36 -4.71 -7.52 -6.92
C THR A 36 -5.67 -8.21 -7.92
N PRO A 37 -5.93 -7.67 -9.12
CA PRO A 37 -6.79 -8.32 -10.10
C PRO A 37 -6.21 -9.63 -10.62
N LEU A 38 -4.88 -9.76 -10.71
CA LEU A 38 -4.22 -11.01 -11.09
C LEU A 38 -4.54 -12.13 -10.09
N ILE A 39 -4.34 -11.88 -8.80
CA ILE A 39 -4.60 -12.84 -7.72
C ILE A 39 -6.08 -13.19 -7.66
N ILE A 40 -6.96 -12.19 -7.76
CA ILE A 40 -8.42 -12.41 -7.84
C ILE A 40 -8.77 -13.29 -9.04
N GLY A 41 -8.19 -13.01 -10.22
CA GLY A 41 -8.38 -13.81 -11.43
C GLY A 41 -7.99 -15.26 -11.23
N PHE A 42 -6.84 -15.53 -10.60
CA PHE A 42 -6.42 -16.90 -10.27
C PHE A 42 -7.35 -17.59 -9.26
N ILE A 43 -7.78 -16.87 -8.22
CA ILE A 43 -8.70 -17.41 -7.20
C ILE A 43 -10.04 -17.81 -7.83
N VAL A 44 -10.59 -16.94 -8.68
CA VAL A 44 -11.87 -17.19 -9.37
C VAL A 44 -11.71 -18.29 -10.42
N ALA A 45 -10.60 -18.33 -11.16
CA ALA A 45 -10.34 -19.38 -12.14
C ALA A 45 -10.19 -20.77 -11.50
N ALA A 46 -9.57 -20.85 -10.32
CA ALA A 46 -9.40 -22.13 -9.60
C ALA A 46 -10.67 -22.56 -8.86
N SER A 47 -11.38 -21.62 -8.23
CA SER A 47 -12.51 -21.94 -7.34
C SER A 47 -13.88 -21.86 -8.03
N GLY A 48 -13.97 -21.16 -9.17
CA GLY A 48 -15.23 -20.83 -9.84
C GLY A 48 -16.15 -19.87 -9.08
N ASN A 49 -15.79 -19.46 -7.86
CA ASN A 49 -16.62 -18.67 -6.95
C ASN A 49 -15.93 -17.37 -6.54
N PHE A 50 -16.64 -16.25 -6.68
CA PHE A 50 -16.18 -14.91 -6.33
C PHE A 50 -16.08 -14.66 -4.82
N PHE A 51 -16.70 -15.51 -4.00
CA PHE A 51 -16.65 -15.41 -2.54
C PHE A 51 -15.21 -15.44 -1.99
N TYR A 52 -14.35 -16.29 -2.53
CA TYR A 52 -12.94 -16.36 -2.11
C TYR A 52 -12.14 -15.11 -2.49
N ALA A 53 -12.49 -14.45 -3.60
CA ALA A 53 -11.89 -13.18 -3.98
C ALA A 53 -12.30 -12.05 -3.01
N LEU A 54 -13.54 -12.05 -2.53
CA LEU A 54 -14.02 -11.12 -1.51
C LEU A 54 -13.31 -11.33 -0.17
N ILE A 55 -13.11 -12.58 0.26
CA ILE A 55 -12.32 -12.90 1.46
C ILE A 55 -10.89 -12.38 1.31
N TYR A 56 -10.26 -12.59 0.15
CA TYR A 56 -8.92 -12.10 -0.11
C TYR A 56 -8.81 -10.57 0.02
N ILE A 57 -9.71 -9.82 -0.64
CA ILE A 57 -9.73 -8.35 -0.54
C ILE A 57 -9.99 -7.91 0.90
N GLY A 58 -10.94 -8.53 1.59
CA GLY A 58 -11.25 -8.22 2.99
C GLY A 58 -10.06 -8.47 3.91
N GLY A 59 -9.36 -9.59 3.73
CA GLY A 59 -8.14 -9.92 4.46
C GLY A 59 -7.00 -8.95 4.16
N ALA A 60 -6.80 -8.58 2.90
CA ALA A 60 -5.80 -7.58 2.50
C ALA A 60 -6.09 -6.21 3.12
N ALA A 61 -7.36 -5.79 3.19
CA ALA A 61 -7.75 -4.55 3.86
C ALA A 61 -7.46 -4.60 5.37
N LEU A 62 -7.79 -5.70 6.04
CA LEU A 62 -7.48 -5.89 7.46
C LEU A 62 -5.98 -5.89 7.73
N LEU A 63 -5.18 -6.55 6.89
CA LEU A 63 -3.73 -6.51 6.96
C LEU A 63 -3.19 -5.08 6.75
N GLY A 64 -3.78 -4.32 5.83
CA GLY A 64 -3.45 -2.91 5.63
C GLY A 64 -3.70 -2.07 6.89
N VAL A 65 -4.84 -2.28 7.57
CA VAL A 65 -5.14 -1.61 8.84
C VAL A 65 -4.18 -2.05 9.94
N ALA A 66 -3.88 -3.34 10.05
CA ALA A 66 -2.93 -3.85 11.04
C ALA A 66 -1.53 -3.27 10.81
N ALA A 67 -1.06 -3.22 9.55
CA ALA A 67 0.20 -2.58 9.20
C ALA A 67 0.20 -1.10 9.60
N TYR A 68 -0.90 -0.39 9.35
CA TYR A 68 -1.03 1.00 9.75
C TYR A 68 -1.01 1.19 11.27
N VAL A 69 -1.63 0.30 12.04
CA VAL A 69 -1.69 0.42 13.51
C VAL A 69 -0.38 0.01 14.19
N PHE A 70 0.27 -1.06 13.71
CA PHE A 70 1.42 -1.66 14.39
C PHE A 70 2.77 -1.25 13.80
N ILE A 71 2.83 -0.94 12.49
CA ILE A 71 4.09 -0.68 11.78
C ILE A 71 4.28 0.82 11.53
N LEU A 72 3.20 1.56 11.24
CA LEU A 72 3.25 3.01 11.12
C LEU A 72 3.39 3.62 12.53
N GLY A 73 4.62 3.66 13.03
CA GLY A 73 4.98 4.37 14.26
C GLY A 73 4.89 5.89 14.08
N ASP A 74 5.78 6.64 14.74
CA ASP A 74 5.77 8.10 14.63
C ASP A 74 6.00 8.58 13.19
N VAL A 75 4.99 9.28 12.64
CA VAL A 75 5.06 10.01 11.38
C VAL A 75 5.92 11.26 11.60
N LYS A 76 7.24 11.07 11.65
CA LYS A 76 8.23 12.14 11.71
C LYS A 76 9.00 12.16 10.40
N ARG A 77 9.29 13.37 9.92
CA ARG A 77 10.14 13.57 8.74
C ARG A 77 11.48 12.92 8.99
N ILE A 78 11.90 12.03 8.09
CA ILE A 78 13.19 11.35 8.21
C ILE A 78 14.30 12.39 8.04
N GLU A 79 15.00 12.74 9.11
CA GLU A 79 16.21 13.56 9.05
C GLU A 79 17.40 12.67 8.73
N LEU A 80 17.81 12.66 7.47
CA LEU A 80 19.11 12.12 7.08
C LEU A 80 20.18 13.11 7.56
N SER A 81 20.82 12.79 8.68
CA SER A 81 22.10 13.40 9.04
C SER A 81 23.17 12.81 8.12
N GLN A 82 23.72 13.68 7.27
CA GLN A 82 24.78 13.50 6.25
C GLN A 82 24.32 13.09 4.85
#